data_AF-A0A0W0RT79-F1
#
_entry.id   AF-A0A0W0RT79-F1
#
_cell.length_a   1.000
_cell.length_b   1.000
_cell.length_c   1.000
_cell.angle_alpha   90.00
_cell.angle_beta   90.00
_cell.angle_gamma   90.00
#
_symmetry.space_group_name_H-M   'P 1'
#
loop_
_entity.id
_entity.type
_entity.pdbx_description
1 polymer ?
#
loop_
_entity_poly.entity_id
_entity_poly.type
_entity_poly.pdbx_seq_one_letter_code
_entity_poly.pdbx_strand_id
1 'polypeptide(L)'
;MKFQNSLFEDRYNEYWNKNVVTLDETIRNTSLGLNLFENRANVTQLIEAYQQHILTILTNLDRQSYLFEDKEYVQAYMKNTVSQTVEDFSFYAKIFPETQEICSKFLKTLGVNSPSETKETSYVPMCNN
;
A
#
# COMPACT_ATOMS: atom_id res chain seq x y z
N MET A 1 -25.30 1.35 12.43
CA MET A 1 -24.87 2.40 11.48
C MET A 1 -24.24 1.73 10.27
N LYS A 2 -24.41 2.26 9.06
CA LYS A 2 -23.71 1.74 7.86
C LYS A 2 -22.50 2.59 7.52
N PHE A 3 -21.46 1.96 6.98
CA PHE A 3 -20.30 2.63 6.41
C PHE A 3 -20.56 3.00 4.95
N GLN A 4 -21.10 2.07 4.15
CA GLN A 4 -21.36 2.27 2.73
C GLN A 4 -22.34 3.43 2.48
N ASN A 5 -22.00 4.30 1.54
CA ASN A 5 -22.74 5.51 1.16
C ASN A 5 -23.03 6.43 2.36
N SER A 6 -22.09 6.50 3.31
CA SER A 6 -22.22 7.33 4.51
C SER A 6 -21.18 8.44 4.56
N LEU A 7 -21.43 9.42 5.42
CA LEU A 7 -20.45 10.47 5.74
C LEU A 7 -19.13 9.92 6.30
N PHE A 8 -19.11 8.69 6.82
CA PHE A 8 -17.85 8.06 7.25
C PHE A 8 -17.00 7.67 6.04
N GLU A 9 -17.60 6.96 5.08
CA GLU A 9 -16.93 6.60 3.83
C GLU A 9 -16.44 7.84 3.09
N ASP A 10 -17.29 8.86 2.97
CA ASP A 10 -16.90 10.13 2.32
C ASP A 10 -15.67 10.77 2.96
N ARG A 11 -15.58 10.76 4.30
CA ARG A 11 -14.42 11.31 5.02
C ARG A 11 -13.14 10.52 4.80
N TYR A 12 -13.22 9.19 4.73
CA TYR A 12 -12.05 8.36 4.42
C TYR A 12 -11.61 8.55 2.97
N ASN A 13 -12.56 8.66 2.04
CA ASN A 13 -12.28 8.94 0.63
C ASN A 13 -11.64 10.33 0.45
N GLU A 14 -12.16 11.36 1.14
CA GLU A 14 -11.58 12.70 1.13
C GLU A 14 -10.16 12.71 1.70
N TYR A 15 -9.95 12.01 2.84
CA TYR A 15 -8.63 11.88 3.44
C TYR A 15 -7.65 11.15 2.51
N TRP A 16 -8.09 10.06 1.86
CA TRP A 16 -7.32 9.33 0.86
C TRP A 16 -6.91 10.24 -0.29
N ASN A 17 -7.85 10.93 -0.92
CA ASN A 17 -7.57 11.83 -2.04
C ASN A 17 -6.62 12.95 -1.65
N LYS A 18 -6.85 13.57 -0.49
CA LYS A 18 -6.04 14.72 -0.06
C LYS A 18 -4.60 14.34 0.28
N ASN A 19 -4.38 13.19 0.90
CA ASN A 19 -3.06 12.83 1.42
C ASN A 19 -2.38 11.74 0.60
N VAL A 20 -3.08 10.63 0.32
CA VAL A 20 -2.49 9.45 -0.32
C VAL A 20 -2.31 9.69 -1.82
N VAL A 21 -3.36 10.13 -2.53
CA VAL A 21 -3.28 10.41 -3.97
C VAL A 21 -2.30 11.54 -4.26
N THR A 22 -2.36 12.64 -3.52
CA THR A 22 -1.39 13.75 -3.66
C THR A 22 0.06 13.29 -3.50
N LEU A 23 0.34 12.41 -2.52
CA LEU A 23 1.69 11.88 -2.32
C LEU A 23 2.11 10.93 -3.44
N ASP A 24 1.22 10.03 -3.89
CA ASP A 24 1.49 9.15 -5.04
C ASP A 24 1.83 9.97 -6.29
N GLU A 25 1.01 10.96 -6.63
CA GLU A 25 1.26 11.86 -7.76
C GLU A 25 2.61 12.56 -7.62
N THR A 26 2.95 13.05 -6.43
CA THR A 26 4.23 13.71 -6.16
C THR A 26 5.42 12.76 -6.34
N ILE A 27 5.32 11.54 -5.81
CA ILE A 27 6.35 10.49 -5.92
C ILE A 27 6.53 10.10 -7.40
N ARG A 28 5.44 9.85 -8.13
CA ARG A 28 5.47 9.50 -9.56
C ARG A 28 6.02 10.65 -10.42
N ASN A 29 5.62 11.89 -10.17
CA ASN A 29 6.13 13.06 -10.91
C ASN A 29 7.63 13.28 -10.69
N THR A 30 8.14 12.94 -9.51
CA THR A 30 9.58 12.97 -9.20
C THR A 30 10.36 11.98 -10.08
N SER A 31 9.76 10.82 -10.40
CA SER A 31 10.38 9.83 -11.30
C SER A 31 10.53 10.31 -12.74
N LEU A 32 9.61 11.18 -13.17
CA LEU A 32 9.57 11.76 -14.52
C LEU A 32 10.45 13.00 -14.66
N GLY A 33 11.09 13.46 -13.59
CA GLY A 33 11.89 14.69 -13.58
C GLY A 33 11.06 15.97 -13.79
N LEU A 34 9.74 15.88 -13.63
CA LEU A 34 8.82 17.02 -13.81
C LEU A 34 8.87 17.99 -12.61
N ASN A 35 9.40 17.53 -11.48
CA ASN A 35 9.65 18.36 -10.29
C ASN A 35 11.07 18.95 -10.34
N LEU A 36 11.24 20.00 -11.15
CA LEU A 36 12.52 20.67 -11.43
C LEU A 36 13.23 21.30 -10.21
N PHE A 37 12.66 21.24 -9.00
CA PHE A 37 13.22 21.87 -7.79
C PHE A 37 13.28 20.98 -6.54
N GLU A 38 12.69 19.79 -6.53
CA GLU A 38 12.71 18.91 -5.35
C GLU A 38 13.54 17.66 -5.65
N ASN A 39 14.76 17.66 -5.11
CA ASN A 39 15.71 16.57 -5.19
C ASN A 39 15.05 15.21 -4.90
N ARG A 40 15.40 14.19 -5.69
CA ARG A 40 15.18 12.76 -5.37
C ARG A 40 15.56 12.39 -3.93
N ALA A 41 16.43 13.19 -3.29
CA ALA A 41 16.79 13.11 -1.88
C ALA A 41 15.60 13.06 -0.90
N ASN A 42 14.38 13.44 -1.33
CA ASN A 42 13.20 13.43 -0.47
C ASN A 42 12.20 12.28 -0.72
N VAL A 43 12.44 11.42 -1.72
CA VAL A 43 11.46 10.37 -2.10
C VAL A 43 11.21 9.39 -0.96
N THR A 44 12.26 9.00 -0.21
CA THR A 44 12.11 8.12 0.96
C THR A 44 11.16 8.72 2.00
N GLN A 45 11.27 10.02 2.30
CA GLN A 45 10.39 10.66 3.29
C GLN A 45 8.95 10.77 2.79
N LEU A 46 8.75 10.99 1.48
CA LEU A 46 7.42 10.97 0.87
C LEU A 46 6.77 9.58 0.98
N ILE A 47 7.53 8.50 0.75
CA ILE A 47 7.05 7.12 0.91
C ILE A 47 6.76 6.80 2.38
N GLU A 48 7.58 7.28 3.32
CA GLU A 48 7.30 7.17 4.75
C GLU A 48 6.00 7.88 5.15
N ALA A 49 5.80 9.11 4.68
CA ALA A 49 4.58 9.87 4.91
C ALA A 49 3.36 9.15 4.33
N TYR A 50 3.47 8.64 3.09
CA TYR A 50 2.44 7.84 2.44
C TYR A 50 2.05 6.66 3.34
N GLN A 51 3.03 5.88 3.83
CA GLN A 51 2.78 4.74 4.71
C GLN A 51 2.05 5.14 6.01
N GLN A 52 2.42 6.27 6.62
CA GLN A 52 1.73 6.75 7.83
C GLN A 52 0.25 7.04 7.58
N HIS A 53 -0.10 7.59 6.42
CA HIS A 53 -1.49 7.82 6.04
C HIS A 53 -2.25 6.52 5.81
N ILE A 54 -1.63 5.51 5.19
CA ILE A 54 -2.23 4.18 5.03
C ILE A 54 -2.51 3.54 6.40
N LEU A 55 -1.53 3.53 7.29
CA LEU A 55 -1.70 2.99 8.65
C LEU A 55 -2.79 3.74 9.41
N THR A 56 -2.88 5.06 9.26
CA THR A 56 -3.94 5.87 9.89
C THR A 56 -5.33 5.42 9.43
N ILE A 57 -5.53 5.19 8.13
CA ILE A 57 -6.82 4.71 7.59
C ILE A 57 -7.13 3.32 8.16
N LEU A 58 -6.18 2.37 8.02
CA LEU A 58 -6.41 0.98 8.40
C LEU A 58 -6.63 0.81 9.91
N THR A 59 -5.82 1.44 10.75
CA THR A 59 -5.97 1.37 12.20
C THR A 59 -7.28 2.01 12.68
N ASN A 60 -7.70 3.13 12.07
CA ASN A 60 -8.96 3.76 12.45
C ASN A 60 -10.17 2.92 12.05
N LEU A 61 -10.17 2.35 10.85
CA LEU A 61 -11.23 1.46 10.38
C LEU A 61 -11.30 0.17 11.19
N ASP A 62 -10.15 -0.45 11.49
CA ASP A 62 -10.08 -1.64 12.35
C ASP A 62 -10.73 -1.38 13.72
N ARG A 63 -10.33 -0.29 14.38
CA ARG A 63 -10.87 0.13 15.67
C ARG A 63 -12.36 0.45 15.62
N GLN A 64 -12.86 1.01 14.53
CA GLN A 64 -14.26 1.45 14.40
C GLN A 64 -15.17 0.39 13.77
N SER A 65 -14.61 -0.70 13.23
CA SER A 65 -15.33 -1.72 12.45
C SER A 65 -16.56 -2.28 13.18
N TYR A 66 -16.49 -2.41 14.51
CA TYR A 66 -17.58 -2.91 15.34
C TYR A 66 -18.81 -1.99 15.38
N LEU A 67 -18.67 -0.71 15.04
CA LEU A 67 -19.75 0.28 15.01
C LEU A 67 -20.64 0.15 13.76
N PHE A 68 -20.17 -0.57 12.75
CA PHE A 68 -20.83 -0.70 11.46
C PHE A 68 -21.60 -2.02 11.34
N GLU A 69 -22.78 -1.95 10.73
CA GLU A 69 -23.65 -3.10 10.45
C GLU A 69 -23.14 -3.88 9.23
N ASP A 70 -22.57 -3.18 8.26
CA ASP A 70 -22.04 -3.68 6.99
C ASP A 70 -20.54 -4.00 7.08
N LYS A 71 -20.17 -4.85 8.05
CA LYS A 71 -18.76 -5.21 8.35
C LYS A 71 -18.00 -5.78 7.16
N GLU A 72 -18.68 -6.57 6.33
CA GLU A 72 -18.08 -7.15 5.12
C GLU A 72 -17.66 -6.06 4.12
N TYR A 73 -18.44 -4.99 4.00
CA TYR A 73 -18.10 -3.85 3.15
C TYR A 73 -16.88 -3.11 3.70
N VAL A 74 -16.83 -2.86 5.01
CA VAL A 74 -15.65 -2.24 5.66
C VAL A 74 -14.40 -3.08 5.44
N GLN A 75 -14.50 -4.41 5.58
CA GLN A 75 -13.38 -5.32 5.31
C GLN A 75 -12.94 -5.28 3.84
N ALA A 76 -13.88 -5.21 2.90
CA ALA A 76 -13.57 -5.07 1.47
C ALA A 76 -12.86 -3.74 1.18
N TYR A 77 -13.34 -2.64 1.78
CA TYR A 77 -12.70 -1.32 1.68
C TYR A 77 -11.24 -1.36 2.19
N MET A 78 -11.01 -1.96 3.36
CA MET A 78 -9.66 -2.11 3.93
C MET A 78 -8.76 -2.98 3.04
N LYS A 79 -9.29 -4.08 2.48
CA LYS A 79 -8.54 -4.93 1.54
C LYS A 79 -8.16 -4.17 0.27
N ASN A 80 -9.07 -3.36 -0.27
CA ASN A 80 -8.79 -2.52 -1.45
C ASN A 80 -7.71 -1.48 -1.17
N THR A 81 -7.74 -0.87 0.03
CA THR A 81 -6.71 0.07 0.51
C THR A 81 -5.33 -0.61 0.53
N VAL A 82 -5.25 -1.82 1.09
CA VAL A 82 -4.01 -2.61 1.12
C VAL A 82 -3.56 -2.98 -0.29
N SER A 83 -4.46 -3.46 -1.15
CA SER A 83 -4.13 -3.86 -2.53
C SER A 83 -3.49 -2.71 -3.33
N GLN A 84 -4.09 -1.52 -3.28
CA GLN A 84 -3.54 -0.33 -3.95
C GLN A 84 -2.18 0.06 -3.38
N THR A 85 -2.03 0.05 -2.05
CA THR A 85 -0.76 0.34 -1.39
C THR A 85 0.36 -0.64 -1.82
N VAL A 86 0.01 -1.91 -2.01
CA VAL A 86 0.96 -2.94 -2.46
C VAL A 86 1.43 -2.68 -3.88
N GLU A 87 0.51 -2.32 -4.77
CA GLU A 87 0.83 -1.92 -6.15
C GLU A 87 1.76 -0.70 -6.17
N ASP A 88 1.46 0.31 -5.35
CA ASP A 88 2.25 1.54 -5.25
C ASP A 88 3.66 1.28 -4.72
N PHE A 89 3.83 0.58 -3.59
CA PHE A 89 5.17 0.26 -3.07
C PHE A 89 5.96 -0.67 -4.00
N SER A 90 5.28 -1.61 -4.68
CA SER A 90 5.92 -2.45 -5.69
C SER A 90 6.40 -1.63 -6.88
N PHE A 91 5.68 -0.57 -7.22
CA PHE A 91 6.09 0.38 -8.25
C PHE A 91 7.26 1.25 -7.78
N TYR A 92 7.16 1.89 -6.61
CA TYR A 92 8.21 2.77 -6.07
C TYR A 92 9.54 2.05 -5.93
N ALA A 93 9.55 0.82 -5.42
CA ALA A 93 10.77 0.01 -5.29
C ALA A 93 11.46 -0.27 -6.63
N LYS A 94 10.71 -0.29 -7.74
CA LYS A 94 11.26 -0.48 -9.09
C LYS A 94 11.83 0.79 -9.67
N ILE A 95 11.18 1.93 -9.45
CA ILE A 95 11.58 3.22 -10.06
C ILE A 95 12.58 4.02 -9.22
N PHE A 96 12.63 3.77 -7.92
CA PHE A 96 13.58 4.34 -6.97
C PHE A 96 14.29 3.20 -6.22
N PRO A 97 15.38 2.63 -6.78
CA PRO A 97 16.09 1.50 -6.18
C PRO A 97 16.54 1.75 -4.74
N GLU A 98 16.86 3.00 -4.38
CA GLU A 98 17.20 3.43 -3.03
C GLU A 98 16.06 3.21 -1.99
N THR A 99 14.82 3.05 -2.45
CA THR A 99 13.64 2.83 -1.61
C THR A 99 13.25 1.36 -1.48
N GLN A 100 13.97 0.43 -2.13
CA GLN A 100 13.61 -0.98 -2.16
C GLN A 100 13.51 -1.60 -0.77
N GLU A 101 14.46 -1.29 0.13
CA GLU A 101 14.48 -1.81 1.49
C GLU A 101 13.25 -1.35 2.29
N ILE A 102 12.95 -0.05 2.25
CA ILE A 102 11.85 0.51 3.02
C ILE A 102 10.48 0.07 2.49
N CYS A 103 10.30 0.03 1.16
CA CYS A 103 9.09 -0.51 0.55
C CYS A 103 8.87 -1.98 0.93
N SER A 104 9.94 -2.80 0.91
CA SER A 104 9.87 -4.20 1.32
C SER A 104 9.49 -4.36 2.80
N LYS A 105 10.00 -3.49 3.67
CA LYS A 105 9.64 -3.44 5.08
C LYS A 105 8.15 -3.12 5.27
N PHE A 106 7.63 -2.12 4.56
CA PHE A 106 6.23 -1.72 4.66
C PHE A 106 5.27 -2.76 4.10
N LEU A 107 5.61 -3.42 3.00
CA LEU A 107 4.83 -4.55 2.47
C LEU A 107 4.70 -5.69 3.49
N LYS A 108 5.78 -6.02 4.20
CA LYS A 108 5.74 -7.01 5.30
C LYS A 108 4.82 -6.56 6.44
N THR A 109 4.84 -5.27 6.80
CA THR A 109 3.92 -4.71 7.82
C THR A 109 2.45 -4.84 7.43
N LEU A 110 2.14 -4.80 6.13
CA LEU A 110 0.78 -5.01 5.61
C LEU A 110 0.39 -6.49 5.51
N GLY A 111 1.24 -7.42 5.95
CA GLY A 111 0.99 -8.86 5.87
C GLY A 111 1.22 -9.45 4.48
N VAL A 112 1.88 -8.72 3.57
CA VAL A 112 2.29 -9.25 2.27
C VAL A 112 3.64 -9.94 2.41
N ASN A 113 3.60 -11.27 2.34
CA ASN A 113 4.82 -12.07 2.23
C ASN A 113 5.45 -11.85 0.85
N SER A 114 6.76 -11.56 0.80
CA SER A 114 7.50 -11.40 -0.45
C SER A 114 7.30 -12.61 -1.38
N PRO A 115 7.19 -12.43 -2.71
CA PRO A 115 7.18 -13.54 -3.66
C PRO A 115 8.61 -14.08 -3.80
N SER A 116 9.07 -14.80 -2.78
CA SER A 116 10.33 -15.53 -2.81
C SER A 116 10.20 -16.80 -1.98
N GLU A 117 9.16 -17.60 -2.27
CA GLU A 117 9.05 -18.98 -1.80
C GLU A 117 8.10 -19.78 -2.72
N THR A 118 8.33 -19.71 -4.02
CA THR A 118 7.91 -20.78 -4.94
C THR A 118 9.20 -21.43 -5.42
N LYS A 119 9.82 -22.23 -4.54
CA LYS A 119 10.74 -23.26 -5.03
C LYS A 119 9.88 -24.26 -5.80
N GLU A 120 10.03 -24.23 -7.12
CA GLU A 120 9.65 -25.35 -7.99
C GLU A 120 10.19 -26.64 -7.37
N THR A 121 9.31 -27.46 -6.81
CA THR A 121 9.59 -28.88 -6.63
C THR A 121 9.56 -29.51 -8.01
N SER A 122 10.68 -29.40 -8.74
CA SER A 122 10.93 -30.26 -9.88
C SER A 122 11.06 -31.70 -9.36
N TYR A 123 10.04 -32.50 -9.62
CA TYR A 123 10.08 -33.94 -9.47
C TYR A 123 11.30 -34.51 -10.22
N VAL A 124 12.20 -35.17 -9.50
CA VAL A 124 13.24 -36.02 -10.10
C VAL A 124 12.61 -37.40 -10.35
N PRO A 125 12.59 -37.93 -11.59
CA PRO A 125 12.18 -39.31 -11.81
C PRO A 125 13.30 -40.24 -11.32
N MET A 126 12.97 -41.14 -10.39
CA MET A 126 13.85 -42.25 -10.02
C MET A 126 14.01 -43.19 -11.21
N CYS A 127 15.23 -43.28 -11.75
CA CYS A 127 15.65 -44.42 -12.56
C CYS A 127 16.04 -45.56 -11.60
N ASN A 128 15.27 -46.65 -11.62
CA ASN A 128 15.69 -47.92 -11.03
C ASN A 128 16.56 -48.65 -12.06
N ASN A 129 17.77 -49.01 -11.66
CA ASN A 129 18.60 -50.04 -12.31
C ASN A 129 18.46 -51.34 -11.54
#